data_AF-A0A1H9BKR8-F1
#
_entry.id   AF-A0A1H9BKR8-F1
#
_cell.length_a   1.000
_cell.length_b   1.000
_cell.length_c   1.000
_cell.angle_alpha   90.00
_cell.angle_beta   90.00
_cell.angle_gamma   90.00
#
_symmetry.space_group_name_H-M   'P 1'
#
loop_
_entity.id
_entity.type
_entity.pdbx_description
1 polymer ?
#
loop_
_entity_poly.entity_id
_entity_poly.type
_entity_poly.pdbx_seq_one_letter_code
_entity_poly.pdbx_strand_id
1 'polypeptide(L)'
;MKMKRSLLRSLVTGALVLGGFSAQADEGQAFDDRYYLAPMGAVAVPRASRSDDQAYGGALAIGKSLAPHLAVELLGNYLRYQGKTVSVPASSPCGLLTPCPDQVSRLPGKSVWLGGIGANYYLFRDNAGLFLHANLQGGENLTYNLGLGLDQPLFKGSGYLRVEALYHRQARNETEPLLQVGLRIPFGAAPALAPAAEAEVAVVPVAQDNAVETTADAETAAPPAPGDISAAEPAAAEPSPAADSAAVPPPAAPAPAVTKKPAKKRRKKPAAPPAAPAPAPVVVPPPAAAAPAPLPPPPPVAPPVADDKEDSAAPTEPAPAPLGATRAANQDATPSRPAARERSGNLPSDGSVPTEPAPAPPGGAGSAAPQASSATAANVRAETMDDGSVATEPAPAPPKP
;
A
#
# COMPACT_ATOMS: atom_id res chain seq x y z
N MET A 1 -7.37 -19.09 -30.76
CA MET A 1 -7.03 -19.02 -29.32
C MET A 1 -8.30 -18.93 -28.45
N LYS A 2 -8.74 -20.02 -27.82
CA LYS A 2 -10.01 -20.15 -27.06
C LYS A 2 -9.80 -20.32 -25.54
N MET A 3 -8.66 -19.90 -24.99
CA MET A 3 -8.26 -20.22 -23.61
C MET A 3 -8.61 -19.16 -22.55
N LYS A 4 -9.08 -17.96 -22.94
CA LYS A 4 -9.23 -16.82 -22.00
C LYS A 4 -10.51 -16.82 -21.15
N ARG A 5 -11.56 -17.56 -21.53
CA ARG A 5 -12.84 -17.56 -20.79
C ARG A 5 -12.86 -18.53 -19.59
N SER A 6 -12.05 -19.58 -19.61
CA SER A 6 -12.01 -20.56 -18.51
C SER A 6 -11.30 -20.01 -17.28
N LEU A 7 -10.19 -19.30 -17.46
CA LEU A 7 -9.41 -18.75 -16.35
C LEU A 7 -10.19 -17.69 -15.55
N LEU A 8 -10.95 -16.84 -16.26
CA LEU A 8 -11.79 -15.82 -15.63
C LEU A 8 -12.91 -16.46 -14.79
N ARG A 9 -13.53 -17.55 -15.27
CA ARG A 9 -14.57 -18.28 -14.53
C ARG A 9 -14.02 -18.97 -13.28
N SER A 10 -12.83 -19.55 -13.35
CA SER A 10 -12.18 -20.15 -12.17
C SER A 10 -11.82 -19.12 -11.10
N LEU A 11 -11.39 -17.92 -11.50
CA LEU A 11 -11.11 -16.81 -10.57
C LEU A 11 -12.38 -16.30 -9.86
N VAL A 12 -13.50 -16.15 -10.58
CA VAL A 12 -14.78 -15.75 -9.96
C VAL A 12 -15.32 -16.83 -9.03
N THR A 13 -15.16 -18.11 -9.37
CA THR A 13 -15.66 -19.22 -8.53
C THR A 13 -14.83 -19.38 -7.25
N GLY A 14 -13.51 -19.14 -7.31
CA GLY A 14 -12.64 -19.16 -6.13
C GLY A 14 -12.94 -18.04 -5.12
N ALA A 15 -13.30 -16.84 -5.60
CA ALA A 15 -13.61 -15.71 -4.73
C ALA A 15 -14.86 -15.94 -3.85
N LEU A 16 -15.81 -16.78 -4.30
CA LEU A 16 -17.05 -17.04 -3.57
C LEU A 16 -16.86 -18.04 -2.40
N VAL A 17 -15.80 -18.85 -2.44
CA VAL A 17 -15.50 -19.85 -1.39
C VAL A 17 -14.82 -19.22 -0.17
N LEU A 18 -14.18 -18.04 -0.31
CA LEU A 18 -13.60 -17.32 0.82
C LEU A 18 -14.63 -16.61 1.72
N GLY A 19 -15.90 -16.54 1.33
CA GLY A 19 -16.96 -15.89 2.12
C GLY A 19 -17.44 -16.68 3.35
N GLY A 20 -16.96 -17.91 3.55
CA GLY A 20 -17.43 -18.81 4.62
C GLY A 20 -16.69 -18.71 5.95
N PHE A 21 -15.60 -17.94 6.03
CA PHE A 21 -14.88 -17.74 7.29
C PHE A 21 -15.42 -16.48 7.98
N SER A 22 -16.56 -16.64 8.65
CA SER A 22 -17.05 -15.65 9.60
C SER A 22 -15.96 -15.42 10.64
N ALA A 23 -15.26 -14.29 10.54
CA ALA A 23 -14.43 -13.79 11.61
C ALA A 23 -15.35 -13.64 12.82
N GLN A 24 -15.19 -14.53 13.80
CA GLN A 24 -15.68 -14.31 15.15
C GLN A 24 -14.87 -13.11 15.66
N ALA A 25 -15.37 -11.90 15.41
CA ALA A 25 -14.83 -10.70 16.01
C ALA A 25 -15.15 -10.81 17.50
N ASP A 26 -14.11 -11.08 18.29
CA ASP A 26 -14.23 -11.10 19.74
C ASP A 26 -14.60 -9.67 20.18
N GLU A 27 -15.83 -9.50 20.67
CA GLU A 27 -16.39 -8.23 21.14
C GLU A 27 -15.64 -7.77 22.40
N GLY A 28 -14.42 -7.29 22.23
CA GLY A 28 -13.52 -6.96 23.33
C GLY A 28 -12.07 -6.71 22.93
N GLN A 29 -11.70 -6.97 21.68
CA GLN A 29 -10.34 -6.67 21.24
C GLN A 29 -10.10 -5.15 21.21
N ALA A 30 -9.10 -4.73 21.99
CA ALA A 30 -8.61 -3.36 21.98
C ALA A 30 -8.14 -2.97 20.57
N PHE A 31 -8.41 -1.72 20.19
CA PHE A 31 -8.01 -1.15 18.92
C PHE A 31 -6.49 -1.29 18.70
N ASP A 32 -6.09 -2.01 17.66
CA ASP A 32 -4.68 -2.18 17.30
C ASP A 32 -4.15 -0.97 16.53
N ASP A 33 -3.52 -0.06 17.28
CA ASP A 33 -2.93 1.17 16.75
C ASP A 33 -1.47 0.98 16.30
N ARG A 34 -0.91 -0.24 16.34
CA ARG A 34 0.50 -0.47 16.02
C ARG A 34 0.85 -0.09 14.58
N TYR A 35 2.12 0.21 14.37
CA TYR A 35 2.65 0.25 13.02
C TYR A 35 2.72 -1.18 12.46
N TYR A 36 2.61 -1.30 11.14
CA TYR A 36 2.73 -2.59 10.46
C TYR A 36 3.52 -2.48 9.17
N LEU A 37 4.08 -3.62 8.77
CA LEU A 37 4.74 -3.84 7.49
C LEU A 37 3.92 -4.86 6.69
N ALA A 38 3.67 -4.60 5.41
CA ALA A 38 2.93 -5.50 4.54
C ALA A 38 3.67 -5.76 3.21
N PRO A 39 4.59 -6.74 3.15
CA PRO A 39 5.11 -7.24 1.88
C PRO A 39 4.05 -8.05 1.14
N MET A 40 3.91 -7.79 -0.16
CA MET A 40 2.92 -8.40 -1.04
C MET A 40 3.53 -8.77 -2.40
N GLY A 41 3.11 -9.89 -2.97
CA GLY A 41 3.31 -10.21 -4.38
C GLY A 41 2.18 -9.61 -5.21
N ALA A 42 2.49 -9.13 -6.42
CA ALA A 42 1.55 -8.41 -7.26
C ALA A 42 1.47 -9.00 -8.68
N VAL A 43 0.25 -9.08 -9.23
CA VAL A 43 -0.02 -9.48 -10.62
C VAL A 43 -1.01 -8.50 -11.24
N ALA A 44 -0.69 -7.97 -12.42
CA ALA A 44 -1.57 -7.09 -13.19
C ALA A 44 -1.88 -7.69 -14.57
N VAL A 45 -3.15 -7.57 -14.99
CA VAL A 45 -3.61 -8.08 -16.28
C VAL A 45 -3.94 -6.91 -17.20
N PRO A 46 -3.01 -6.47 -18.07
CA PRO A 46 -3.25 -5.36 -18.97
C PRO A 46 -4.36 -5.67 -19.99
N ARG A 47 -4.97 -4.60 -20.49
CA ARG A 47 -5.96 -4.70 -21.57
C ARG A 47 -5.30 -5.17 -22.88
N ALA A 48 -6.08 -5.87 -23.69
CA ALA A 48 -5.62 -6.44 -24.96
C ALA A 48 -5.03 -5.42 -25.95
N SER A 49 -5.34 -4.12 -25.80
CA SER A 49 -4.83 -3.04 -26.65
C SER A 49 -3.38 -2.60 -26.37
N ARG A 50 -2.78 -2.97 -25.22
CA ARG A 50 -1.38 -2.60 -24.91
C ARG A 50 -0.39 -3.48 -25.68
N SER A 51 0.86 -3.06 -25.81
CA SER A 51 1.96 -3.90 -26.34
C SER A 51 2.47 -4.96 -25.36
N ASP A 52 1.90 -5.00 -24.15
CA ASP A 52 2.36 -5.84 -23.05
C ASP A 52 1.27 -6.85 -22.64
N ASP A 53 1.66 -8.03 -22.16
CA ASP A 53 0.76 -9.15 -21.89
C ASP A 53 0.32 -9.29 -20.43
N GLN A 54 1.26 -9.43 -19.50
CA GLN A 54 0.99 -9.63 -18.07
C GLN A 54 2.12 -9.02 -17.26
N ALA A 55 1.79 -8.46 -16.10
CA ALA A 55 2.77 -7.90 -15.18
C ALA A 55 2.83 -8.73 -13.90
N TYR A 56 4.04 -8.92 -13.39
CA TYR A 56 4.30 -9.54 -12.09
C TYR A 56 5.31 -8.70 -11.32
N GLY A 57 5.25 -8.72 -10.01
CA GLY A 57 6.19 -8.02 -9.16
C GLY A 57 5.79 -8.07 -7.70
N GLY A 58 6.05 -6.98 -6.99
CA GLY A 58 5.82 -6.91 -5.56
C GLY A 58 5.46 -5.52 -5.09
N ALA A 59 4.89 -5.48 -3.91
CA ALA A 59 4.45 -4.30 -3.21
C ALA A 59 4.92 -4.37 -1.76
N LEU A 60 5.22 -3.22 -1.17
CA LEU A 60 5.54 -3.07 0.23
C LEU A 60 4.77 -1.88 0.77
N ALA A 61 3.98 -2.10 1.82
CA ALA A 61 3.34 -1.03 2.56
C ALA A 61 3.86 -0.96 4.00
N ILE A 62 4.04 0.26 4.50
CA ILE A 62 4.29 0.57 5.91
C ILE A 62 3.15 1.45 6.37
N GLY A 63 2.39 1.03 7.37
CA GLY A 63 1.20 1.76 7.78
C GLY A 63 0.97 1.81 9.28
N LYS A 64 -0.03 2.59 9.68
CA LYS A 64 -0.55 2.67 11.04
C LYS A 64 -2.06 2.88 11.00
N SER A 65 -2.77 2.20 11.89
CA SER A 65 -4.18 2.48 12.18
C SER A 65 -4.29 3.83 12.91
N LEU A 66 -5.02 4.79 12.34
CA LEU A 66 -5.22 6.11 12.97
C LEU A 66 -6.50 6.17 13.81
N ALA A 67 -7.52 5.43 13.39
CA ALA A 67 -8.79 5.33 14.07
C ALA A 67 -9.39 3.95 13.81
N PRO A 68 -10.41 3.52 14.59
CA PRO A 68 -11.24 2.40 14.19
C PRO A 68 -11.73 2.62 12.78
N HIS A 69 -11.66 1.58 11.95
CA HIS A 69 -11.95 1.60 10.51
C HIS A 69 -10.94 2.31 9.62
N LEU A 70 -9.93 3.01 10.12
CA LEU A 70 -9.04 3.82 9.26
C LEU A 70 -7.56 3.53 9.52
N ALA A 71 -6.86 3.14 8.46
CA ALA A 71 -5.41 3.08 8.45
C ALA A 71 -4.83 3.88 7.28
N VAL A 72 -3.63 4.41 7.47
CA VAL A 72 -2.84 5.09 6.43
C VAL A 72 -1.55 4.33 6.16
N GLU A 73 -1.07 4.40 4.93
CA GLU A 73 0.07 3.63 4.44
C GLU A 73 0.99 4.49 3.57
N LEU A 74 2.30 4.23 3.70
CA LEU A 74 3.32 4.54 2.73
C LEU A 74 3.59 3.30 1.89
N LEU A 75 3.54 3.41 0.56
CA LEU A 75 3.61 2.27 -0.36
C LEU A 75 4.78 2.40 -1.33
N GLY A 76 5.38 1.26 -1.66
CA GLY A 76 6.32 1.09 -2.76
C GLY A 76 5.93 -0.14 -3.59
N ASN A 77 5.81 0.03 -4.91
CA ASN A 77 5.42 -1.02 -5.84
C ASN A 77 6.47 -1.17 -6.96
N TYR A 78 6.70 -2.42 -7.35
CA TYR A 78 7.49 -2.82 -8.50
C TYR A 78 6.65 -3.75 -9.38
N LEU A 79 6.53 -3.43 -10.67
CA LEU A 79 5.84 -4.27 -11.66
C LEU A 79 6.70 -4.43 -12.91
N ARG A 80 6.88 -5.69 -13.35
CA ARG A 80 7.55 -6.03 -14.61
C ARG A 80 6.54 -6.55 -15.62
N TYR A 81 6.28 -5.74 -16.64
CA TYR A 81 5.43 -6.06 -17.78
C TYR A 81 6.20 -6.93 -18.77
N GLN A 82 5.58 -8.04 -19.15
CA GLN A 82 6.06 -8.92 -20.20
C GLN A 82 5.67 -8.34 -21.56
N GLY A 83 6.65 -8.10 -22.44
CA GLY A 83 6.35 -7.67 -23.80
C GLY A 83 5.65 -8.79 -24.59
N LYS A 84 4.72 -8.39 -25.46
CA LYS A 84 3.94 -9.31 -26.29
C LYS A 84 4.79 -10.02 -27.31
N THR A 85 4.38 -11.25 -27.59
CA THR A 85 4.86 -12.00 -28.74
C THR A 85 4.12 -11.55 -29.99
N VAL A 86 4.86 -11.05 -30.97
CA VAL A 86 4.36 -10.66 -32.29
C VAL A 86 4.92 -11.61 -33.36
N SER A 87 4.05 -12.10 -34.22
CA SER A 87 4.43 -12.83 -35.42
C SER A 87 4.84 -11.80 -36.45
N VAL A 88 6.13 -11.73 -36.78
CA VAL A 88 6.63 -10.87 -37.85
C VAL A 88 6.69 -11.73 -39.11
N PRO A 89 5.96 -11.36 -40.19
CA PRO A 89 6.07 -12.07 -41.44
C PRO A 89 7.54 -12.02 -41.87
N ALA A 90 8.09 -13.17 -42.19
CA ALA A 90 9.47 -13.23 -42.66
C ALA A 90 9.57 -12.43 -43.96
N SER A 91 10.27 -11.29 -43.90
CA SER A 91 10.46 -10.40 -45.04
C SER A 91 11.50 -10.91 -46.03
N SER A 92 12.23 -11.97 -45.67
CA SER A 92 13.23 -12.64 -46.52
C SER A 92 12.70 -14.00 -46.99
N PRO A 93 12.89 -14.39 -48.26
CA PRO A 93 12.59 -15.74 -48.71
C PRO A 93 13.59 -16.73 -48.10
N CYS A 94 13.13 -17.75 -47.37
CA CYS A 94 13.96 -18.84 -46.84
C CYS A 94 14.27 -19.89 -47.93
N GLY A 95 14.58 -19.42 -49.14
CA GLY A 95 14.73 -20.24 -50.33
C GLY A 95 13.68 -19.95 -51.40
N LEU A 96 13.97 -20.39 -52.63
CA LEU A 96 13.19 -20.07 -53.82
C LEU A 96 11.79 -20.72 -53.85
N LEU A 97 11.55 -21.75 -53.02
CA LEU A 97 10.36 -22.61 -53.10
C LEU A 97 9.63 -22.83 -51.76
N THR A 98 10.13 -22.30 -50.64
CA THR A 98 9.53 -22.55 -49.32
C THR A 98 9.30 -21.24 -48.59
N PRO A 99 8.05 -20.87 -48.23
CA PRO A 99 7.81 -19.70 -47.39
C PRO A 99 8.48 -19.93 -46.04
N CYS A 100 9.20 -18.92 -45.54
CA CYS A 100 9.72 -18.98 -44.18
C CYS A 100 8.56 -19.10 -43.20
N PRO A 101 8.72 -19.84 -42.10
CA PRO A 101 7.83 -19.66 -40.96
C PRO A 101 7.94 -18.21 -40.48
N ASP A 102 6.82 -17.64 -40.06
CA ASP A 102 6.81 -16.33 -39.41
C ASP A 102 7.79 -16.34 -38.22
N GLN A 103 8.52 -15.24 -38.06
CA GLN A 103 9.41 -15.08 -36.92
C GLN A 103 8.61 -14.62 -35.70
N VAL A 104 8.68 -15.41 -34.65
CA VAL A 104 8.07 -15.11 -33.36
C VAL A 104 9.02 -14.18 -32.60
N SER A 105 8.79 -12.86 -32.67
CA SER A 105 9.56 -11.86 -31.94
C SER A 105 8.84 -11.44 -30.68
N ARG A 106 9.57 -11.24 -29.58
CA ARG A 106 9.01 -10.74 -28.33
C ARG A 106 9.40 -9.28 -28.15
N LEU A 107 8.41 -8.41 -27.97
CA LEU A 107 8.65 -7.02 -27.64
C LEU A 107 9.42 -6.92 -26.31
N PRO A 108 10.29 -5.90 -26.14
CA PRO A 108 10.98 -5.69 -24.88
C PRO A 108 9.96 -5.45 -23.76
N GLY A 109 10.17 -6.09 -22.61
CA GLY A 109 9.34 -5.83 -21.42
C GLY A 109 9.67 -4.47 -20.79
N LYS A 110 8.74 -3.96 -19.98
CA LYS A 110 8.90 -2.70 -19.23
C LYS A 110 8.90 -2.97 -17.72
N SER A 111 9.78 -2.30 -16.98
CA SER A 111 9.72 -2.28 -15.50
C SER A 111 9.19 -0.94 -15.03
N VAL A 112 8.36 -0.95 -13.99
CA VAL A 112 7.76 0.24 -13.41
C VAL A 112 7.98 0.21 -11.90
N TRP A 113 8.48 1.33 -11.36
CA TRP A 113 8.62 1.58 -9.93
C TRP A 113 7.67 2.70 -9.55
N LEU A 114 6.92 2.50 -8.47
CA LEU A 114 5.95 3.47 -7.97
C LEU A 114 6.14 3.61 -6.46
N GLY A 115 6.06 4.84 -5.96
CA GLY A 115 6.05 5.16 -4.53
C GLY A 115 4.90 6.11 -4.22
N GLY A 116 4.26 5.95 -3.07
CA GLY A 116 3.07 6.74 -2.78
C GLY A 116 2.47 6.56 -1.40
N ILE A 117 1.26 7.08 -1.25
CA ILE A 117 0.49 7.03 -0.01
C ILE A 117 -0.87 6.40 -0.28
N GLY A 118 -1.42 5.74 0.74
CA GLY A 118 -2.71 5.08 0.66
C GLY A 118 -3.45 5.09 1.98
N ALA A 119 -4.72 4.72 1.89
CA ALA A 119 -5.60 4.59 3.03
C ALA A 119 -6.45 3.31 2.89
N ASN A 120 -6.67 2.66 4.02
CA ASN A 120 -7.58 1.53 4.16
C ASN A 120 -8.76 1.94 5.03
N TYR A 121 -9.97 1.70 4.53
CA TYR A 121 -11.20 1.86 5.29
C TYR A 121 -11.82 0.48 5.58
N TYR A 122 -11.68 -0.02 6.80
CA TYR A 122 -12.17 -1.34 7.22
C TYR A 122 -13.67 -1.29 7.51
N LEU A 123 -14.39 -2.31 7.08
CA LEU A 123 -15.83 -2.42 7.35
C LEU A 123 -16.12 -2.88 8.80
N PHE A 124 -15.11 -3.40 9.50
CA PHE A 124 -15.18 -3.87 10.88
C PHE A 124 -14.28 -3.04 11.80
N ARG A 125 -14.63 -2.97 13.10
CA ARG A 125 -14.04 -2.02 14.08
C ARG A 125 -12.61 -2.36 14.46
N ASP A 126 -12.21 -3.60 14.28
CA ASP A 126 -10.93 -4.19 14.67
C ASP A 126 -9.79 -3.95 13.66
N ASN A 127 -10.05 -3.20 12.58
CA ASN A 127 -9.10 -3.01 11.47
C ASN A 127 -8.58 -4.35 10.91
N ALA A 128 -9.45 -5.35 10.88
CA ALA A 128 -9.26 -6.63 10.21
C ALA A 128 -10.45 -6.93 9.29
N GLY A 129 -10.34 -8.00 8.51
CA GLY A 129 -11.38 -8.41 7.57
C GLY A 129 -11.43 -7.54 6.32
N LEU A 130 -12.63 -7.30 5.81
CA LEU A 130 -12.86 -6.63 4.52
C LEU A 130 -12.63 -5.11 4.64
N PHE A 131 -11.91 -4.53 3.69
CA PHE A 131 -11.61 -3.10 3.62
C PHE A 131 -11.69 -2.54 2.20
N LEU A 132 -11.95 -1.24 2.10
CA LEU A 132 -11.75 -0.44 0.91
C LEU A 132 -10.32 0.09 0.91
N HIS A 133 -9.60 -0.09 -0.19
CA HIS A 133 -8.25 0.39 -0.37
C HIS A 133 -8.20 1.48 -1.43
N ALA A 134 -7.60 2.63 -1.11
CA ALA A 134 -7.35 3.71 -2.06
C ALA A 134 -5.93 4.23 -1.91
N ASN A 135 -5.20 4.34 -3.01
CA ASN A 135 -3.85 4.91 -2.97
C ASN A 135 -3.53 5.76 -4.19
N LEU A 136 -2.54 6.61 -4.03
CA LEU A 136 -1.95 7.47 -5.04
C LEU A 136 -0.45 7.25 -5.06
N GLN A 137 0.10 6.83 -6.20
CA GLN A 137 1.51 6.52 -6.35
C GLN A 137 2.11 7.23 -7.56
N GLY A 138 3.29 7.81 -7.37
CA GLY A 138 4.10 8.45 -8.39
C GLY A 138 5.33 7.62 -8.77
N GLY A 139 5.79 7.82 -10.00
CA GLY A 139 7.01 7.26 -10.56
C GLY A 139 7.31 8.02 -11.84
N GLU A 140 7.42 7.31 -12.97
CA GLU A 140 7.41 7.98 -14.29
C GLU A 140 6.06 8.67 -14.59
N ASN A 141 4.97 8.13 -14.04
CA ASN A 141 3.61 8.64 -14.20
C ASN A 141 2.88 8.59 -12.86
N LEU A 142 1.90 9.48 -12.70
CA LEU A 142 0.97 9.41 -11.59
C LEU A 142 -0.03 8.26 -11.83
N THR A 143 -0.22 7.45 -10.80
CA THR A 143 -1.11 6.29 -10.79
C THR A 143 -2.00 6.33 -9.56
N TYR A 144 -3.21 5.80 -9.68
CA TYR A 144 -4.13 5.64 -8.57
C TYR A 144 -4.69 4.22 -8.60
N ASN A 145 -4.81 3.64 -7.41
CA ASN A 145 -5.41 2.34 -7.21
C ASN A 145 -6.61 2.49 -6.30
N LEU A 146 -7.72 1.85 -6.66
CA LEU A 146 -8.92 1.78 -5.85
C LEU A 146 -9.47 0.36 -5.89
N GLY A 147 -9.83 -0.21 -4.75
CA GLY A 147 -10.39 -1.55 -4.73
C GLY A 147 -10.79 -2.05 -3.36
N LEU A 148 -10.90 -3.37 -3.27
CA LEU A 148 -11.25 -4.09 -2.05
C LEU A 148 -10.06 -4.91 -1.59
N GLY A 149 -9.88 -5.00 -0.28
CA GLY A 149 -8.93 -5.91 0.33
C GLY A 149 -9.52 -6.69 1.48
N LEU A 150 -8.87 -7.79 1.85
CA LEU A 150 -9.23 -8.66 2.95
C LEU A 150 -7.97 -8.92 3.79
N ASP A 151 -8.04 -8.59 5.07
CA ASP A 151 -7.02 -8.91 6.09
C ASP A 151 -7.55 -10.05 6.98
N GLN A 152 -7.16 -11.29 6.67
CA GLN A 152 -7.53 -12.46 7.47
C GLN A 152 -6.51 -12.66 8.60
N PRO A 153 -6.90 -12.62 9.89
CA PRO A 153 -5.96 -12.82 10.99
C PRO A 153 -5.34 -14.22 10.92
N LEU A 154 -4.02 -14.26 11.15
CA LEU A 154 -3.20 -15.46 11.30
C LEU A 154 -2.58 -15.46 12.69
N PHE A 155 -2.20 -16.64 13.19
CA PHE A 155 -1.34 -16.80 14.37
C PHE A 155 -1.81 -16.00 15.62
N LYS A 156 -3.11 -16.06 15.94
CA LYS A 156 -3.71 -15.31 17.07
C LYS A 156 -3.51 -13.79 16.99
N GLY A 157 -3.49 -13.23 15.77
CA GLY A 157 -3.38 -11.79 15.53
C GLY A 157 -1.96 -11.24 15.49
N SER A 158 -0.93 -12.09 15.48
CA SER A 158 0.46 -11.63 15.27
C SER A 158 0.78 -11.31 13.80
N GLY A 159 -0.11 -11.68 12.87
CA GLY A 159 -0.02 -11.29 11.47
C GLY A 159 -1.37 -11.50 10.77
N TYR A 160 -1.48 -11.01 9.54
CA TYR A 160 -2.68 -11.15 8.73
C TYR A 160 -2.31 -11.57 7.31
N LEU A 161 -3.05 -12.51 6.73
CA LEU A 161 -3.03 -12.74 5.29
C LEU A 161 -3.79 -11.58 4.64
N ARG A 162 -3.11 -10.83 3.78
CA ARG A 162 -3.69 -9.72 3.04
C ARG A 162 -3.91 -10.12 1.59
N VAL A 163 -5.11 -9.88 1.08
CA VAL A 163 -5.45 -10.03 -0.34
C VAL A 163 -6.12 -8.76 -0.82
N GLU A 164 -5.63 -8.14 -1.89
CA GLU A 164 -6.20 -6.92 -2.47
C GLU A 164 -6.54 -7.12 -3.94
N ALA A 165 -7.75 -6.74 -4.34
CA ALA A 165 -8.21 -6.67 -5.71
C ALA A 165 -8.47 -5.20 -6.06
N LEU A 166 -7.57 -4.65 -6.87
CA LEU A 166 -7.47 -3.22 -7.16
C LEU A 166 -7.73 -2.92 -8.63
N TYR A 167 -8.33 -1.76 -8.87
CA TYR A 167 -8.41 -1.13 -10.17
C TYR A 167 -7.24 -0.14 -10.30
N HIS A 168 -6.22 -0.51 -11.08
CA HIS A 168 -5.03 0.29 -11.32
C HIS A 168 -5.25 1.20 -12.52
N ARG A 169 -5.15 2.52 -12.34
CA ARG A 169 -5.25 3.51 -13.43
C ARG A 169 -4.04 4.42 -13.47
N GLN A 170 -3.47 4.56 -14.66
CA GLN A 170 -2.41 5.52 -14.93
C GLN A 170 -2.99 6.77 -15.58
N ALA A 171 -2.37 7.94 -15.40
CA ALA A 171 -2.88 9.24 -15.85
C ALA A 171 -3.27 9.29 -17.36
N ARG A 172 -2.69 8.45 -18.22
CA ARG A 172 -2.99 8.38 -19.67
C ARG A 172 -4.09 7.38 -20.05
N ASN A 173 -5.08 7.17 -19.18
CA ASN A 173 -6.26 6.31 -19.40
C ASN A 173 -5.96 4.81 -19.58
N GLU A 174 -4.78 4.34 -19.19
CA GLU A 174 -4.54 2.91 -19.09
C GLU A 174 -5.16 2.40 -17.80
N THR A 175 -5.98 1.36 -17.90
CA THR A 175 -6.64 0.80 -16.72
C THR A 175 -6.69 -0.71 -16.76
N GLU A 176 -6.32 -1.31 -15.64
CA GLU A 176 -6.12 -2.74 -15.52
C GLU A 176 -6.41 -3.22 -14.09
N PRO A 177 -6.93 -4.45 -13.93
CA PRO A 177 -7.01 -5.10 -12.63
C PRO A 177 -5.61 -5.45 -12.12
N LEU A 178 -5.39 -5.19 -10.84
CA LEU A 178 -4.19 -5.51 -10.08
C LEU A 178 -4.59 -6.34 -8.87
N LEU A 179 -4.04 -7.54 -8.75
CA LEU A 179 -4.20 -8.40 -7.58
C LEU A 179 -2.91 -8.36 -6.75
N GLN A 180 -3.04 -8.14 -5.45
CA GLN A 180 -1.93 -8.24 -4.51
C GLN A 180 -2.25 -9.27 -3.42
N VAL A 181 -1.24 -10.05 -3.04
CA VAL A 181 -1.36 -11.06 -1.98
C VAL A 181 -0.12 -10.99 -1.10
N GLY A 182 -0.27 -10.89 0.22
CA GLY A 182 0.86 -10.77 1.12
C GLY A 182 0.52 -10.98 2.59
N LEU A 183 1.43 -10.52 3.44
CA LEU A 183 1.32 -10.67 4.89
C LEU A 183 1.42 -9.31 5.55
N ARG A 184 0.44 -8.91 6.36
CA ARG A 184 0.52 -7.73 7.24
C ARG A 184 1.06 -8.14 8.59
N ILE A 185 2.17 -7.55 9.00
CA ILE A 185 2.89 -7.87 10.23
C ILE A 185 2.88 -6.62 11.12
N PRO A 186 2.03 -6.57 12.16
CA PRO A 186 2.09 -5.49 13.14
C PRO A 186 3.37 -5.63 13.98
N PHE A 187 3.99 -4.50 14.31
CA PHE A 187 5.18 -4.45 15.15
C PHE A 187 5.02 -3.43 16.28
N GLY A 188 5.59 -3.78 17.44
CA GLY A 188 5.38 -3.07 18.71
C GLY A 188 4.54 -3.89 19.70
N ALA A 189 4.48 -3.40 20.94
CA ALA A 189 3.70 -4.02 21.99
C ALA A 189 2.21 -3.99 21.63
N ALA A 190 1.53 -5.14 21.76
CA ALA A 190 0.08 -5.18 21.58
C ALA A 190 -0.58 -4.22 22.58
N PRO A 191 -1.69 -3.56 22.19
CA PRO A 191 -2.45 -2.74 23.12
C PRO A 191 -2.81 -3.56 24.35
N ALA A 192 -2.53 -3.02 25.55
CA ALA A 192 -3.02 -3.65 26.76
C ALA A 192 -4.56 -3.65 26.69
N LEU A 193 -5.17 -4.81 26.91
CA LEU A 193 -6.60 -4.86 27.15
C LEU A 193 -6.86 -3.94 28.35
N ALA A 194 -7.77 -2.98 28.17
CA ALA A 194 -8.24 -2.20 29.31
C ALA A 194 -8.65 -3.21 30.39
N PRO A 195 -8.21 -3.03 31.66
CA PRO A 195 -8.62 -3.93 32.72
C PRO A 195 -10.14 -4.04 32.64
N ALA A 196 -10.64 -5.27 32.52
CA ALA A 196 -12.08 -5.51 32.49
C ALA A 196 -12.64 -4.71 33.65
N ALA A 197 -13.49 -3.73 33.36
CA ALA A 197 -14.04 -2.84 34.39
C ALA A 197 -14.51 -3.76 35.50
N GLU A 198 -13.82 -3.68 36.66
CA GLU A 198 -14.07 -4.62 37.76
C GLU A 198 -15.56 -4.58 37.96
N ALA A 199 -16.21 -5.73 37.71
CA ALA A 199 -17.65 -5.81 37.62
C ALA A 199 -18.19 -5.07 38.82
N GLU A 200 -18.84 -3.93 38.57
CA GLU A 200 -19.22 -2.96 39.60
C GLU A 200 -19.92 -3.79 40.66
N VAL A 201 -19.26 -3.98 41.80
CA VAL A 201 -19.69 -4.93 42.81
C VAL A 201 -21.08 -4.46 43.16
N ALA A 202 -22.09 -5.20 42.70
CA ALA A 202 -23.47 -4.83 42.93
C ALA A 202 -23.59 -4.66 44.43
N VAL A 203 -23.67 -3.41 44.89
CA VAL A 203 -23.84 -3.10 46.29
C VAL A 203 -25.21 -3.68 46.58
N VAL A 204 -25.22 -4.91 47.11
CA VAL A 204 -26.42 -5.54 47.61
C VAL A 204 -26.94 -4.52 48.62
N PRO A 205 -28.12 -3.91 48.39
CA PRO A 205 -28.66 -2.99 49.36
C PRO A 205 -28.79 -3.79 50.64
N VAL A 206 -27.95 -3.47 51.62
CA VAL A 206 -28.11 -3.99 52.97
C VAL A 206 -29.50 -3.56 53.37
N ALA A 207 -30.39 -4.54 53.59
CA ALA A 207 -31.69 -4.28 54.14
C ALA A 207 -31.48 -3.51 55.45
N GLN A 208 -31.73 -2.20 55.42
CA GLN A 208 -31.87 -1.44 56.65
C GLN A 208 -33.16 -1.93 57.29
N ASP A 209 -33.02 -2.79 58.30
CA ASP A 209 -34.06 -3.04 59.29
C ASP A 209 -34.32 -1.74 60.06
N ASN A 210 -34.99 -0.78 59.42
CA ASN A 210 -35.58 0.35 60.10
C ASN A 210 -36.84 -0.18 60.81
N ALA A 211 -36.63 -0.72 62.01
CA ALA A 211 -37.69 -0.90 62.98
C ALA A 211 -38.29 0.49 63.25
N VAL A 212 -39.45 0.73 62.64
CA VAL A 212 -40.29 1.90 62.87
C VAL A 212 -40.83 1.82 64.29
N GLU A 213 -40.12 2.45 65.24
CA GLU A 213 -40.69 2.74 66.54
C GLU A 213 -41.66 3.92 66.36
N THR A 214 -42.95 3.59 66.42
CA THR A 214 -44.06 4.55 66.29
C THR A 214 -44.35 5.14 67.66
N THR A 215 -43.76 6.29 67.99
CA THR A 215 -44.27 7.13 69.08
C THR A 215 -45.03 8.30 68.48
N ALA A 216 -46.34 8.20 68.60
CA ALA A 216 -47.27 9.30 68.40
C ALA A 216 -46.98 10.37 69.44
N ASP A 217 -46.71 11.59 69.00
CA ASP A 217 -47.09 12.78 69.76
C ASP A 217 -47.44 13.90 68.78
N ALA A 218 -48.63 14.46 69.02
CA ALA A 218 -49.22 15.56 68.31
C ALA A 218 -48.79 16.87 68.98
N GLU A 219 -48.22 17.81 68.24
CA GLU A 219 -48.19 19.21 68.70
C GLU A 219 -48.19 20.22 67.53
N THR A 220 -49.36 20.84 67.35
CA THR A 220 -49.62 22.28 67.18
C THR A 220 -48.72 23.12 66.24
N ALA A 221 -49.30 23.40 65.06
CA ALA A 221 -49.38 24.66 64.30
C ALA A 221 -48.40 25.84 64.56
N ALA A 222 -47.79 26.33 63.48
CA ALA A 222 -47.73 27.76 63.15
C ALA A 222 -47.50 27.99 61.62
N PRO A 223 -48.06 29.06 61.02
CA PRO A 223 -48.01 29.31 59.58
C PRO A 223 -46.84 30.23 59.18
N PRO A 224 -46.20 30.05 58.01
CA PRO A 224 -45.44 31.12 57.38
C PRO A 224 -46.33 31.97 56.44
N ALA A 225 -46.13 33.27 56.56
CA ALA A 225 -46.79 34.36 55.86
C ALA A 225 -46.34 34.49 54.37
N PRO A 226 -46.97 35.38 53.58
CA PRO A 226 -46.91 35.41 52.12
C PRO A 226 -45.82 36.35 51.57
N GLY A 227 -45.36 36.06 50.35
CA GLY A 227 -44.45 36.87 49.53
C GLY A 227 -43.30 35.99 48.99
N ASP A 228 -42.83 36.07 47.75
CA ASP A 228 -43.14 36.94 46.64
C ASP A 228 -42.50 36.30 45.39
N ILE A 229 -43.24 36.31 44.27
CA ILE A 229 -42.79 36.48 42.87
C ILE A 229 -41.36 36.07 42.48
N SER A 230 -41.23 35.09 41.56
CA SER A 230 -40.57 35.37 40.28
C SER A 230 -40.93 34.37 39.17
N ALA A 231 -41.63 34.92 38.18
CA ALA A 231 -41.66 34.60 36.75
C ALA A 231 -41.46 33.14 36.29
N ALA A 232 -42.59 32.57 35.85
CA ALA A 232 -42.63 31.66 34.71
C ALA A 232 -42.35 32.40 33.40
N GLU A 233 -41.62 31.76 32.46
CA GLU A 233 -41.90 31.82 31.01
C GLU A 233 -41.12 30.70 30.28
N PRO A 234 -41.52 30.29 29.07
CA PRO A 234 -41.84 28.90 28.80
C PRO A 234 -41.06 28.30 27.61
N ALA A 235 -41.28 26.98 27.45
CA ALA A 235 -41.26 26.19 26.22
C ALA A 235 -40.71 26.82 24.92
N ALA A 236 -39.66 26.18 24.39
CA ALA A 236 -39.46 26.04 22.95
C ALA A 236 -39.38 24.55 22.61
N ALA A 237 -40.54 23.98 22.27
CA ALA A 237 -40.62 22.74 21.52
C ALA A 237 -40.32 23.08 20.05
N GLU A 238 -39.26 22.50 19.50
CA GLU A 238 -39.01 22.59 18.06
C GLU A 238 -39.98 21.67 17.30
N PRO A 239 -40.58 22.17 16.20
CA PRO A 239 -41.57 21.43 15.44
C PRO A 239 -40.95 20.38 14.52
N SER A 240 -41.60 19.22 14.54
CA SER A 240 -41.54 18.19 13.51
C SER A 240 -42.01 18.74 12.15
N PRO A 241 -41.27 18.57 11.04
CA PRO A 241 -41.79 18.88 9.72
C PRO A 241 -42.70 17.73 9.25
N ALA A 242 -44.00 17.92 9.42
CA ALA A 242 -45.02 17.15 8.73
C ALA A 242 -44.98 17.47 7.23
N ALA A 243 -45.09 16.39 6.45
CA ALA A 243 -45.15 16.39 5.01
C ALA A 243 -46.35 17.21 4.49
N ASP A 244 -46.06 18.26 3.73
CA ASP A 244 -47.05 18.92 2.90
C ASP A 244 -46.91 18.39 1.47
N SER A 245 -47.90 17.58 1.09
CA SER A 245 -48.03 16.94 -0.22
C SER A 245 -48.63 17.96 -1.19
N ALA A 246 -47.80 18.87 -1.70
CA ALA A 246 -48.16 19.68 -2.85
C ALA A 246 -48.02 18.82 -4.12
N ALA A 247 -49.15 18.55 -4.77
CA ALA A 247 -49.21 17.88 -6.06
C ALA A 247 -48.37 18.64 -7.09
N VAL A 248 -47.23 18.07 -7.45
CA VAL A 248 -46.41 18.51 -8.58
C VAL A 248 -47.19 18.18 -9.86
N PRO A 249 -47.55 19.16 -10.72
CA PRO A 249 -48.14 18.84 -12.01
C PRO A 249 -47.14 18.00 -12.82
N PRO A 250 -47.61 17.00 -13.59
CA PRO A 250 -46.73 16.15 -14.37
C PRO A 250 -45.88 17.02 -15.31
N PRO A 251 -44.59 16.68 -15.50
CA PRO A 251 -43.74 17.41 -16.43
C PRO A 251 -44.39 17.41 -17.81
N ALA A 252 -44.56 18.59 -18.39
CA ALA A 252 -45.04 18.74 -19.75
C ALA A 252 -44.20 17.87 -20.69
N ALA A 253 -44.89 17.11 -21.55
CA ALA A 253 -44.25 16.27 -22.56
C ALA A 253 -43.22 17.10 -23.34
N PRO A 254 -42.02 16.55 -23.61
CA PRO A 254 -41.02 17.25 -24.40
C PRO A 254 -41.63 17.61 -25.75
N ALA A 255 -41.61 18.90 -26.09
CA ALA A 255 -41.99 19.37 -27.41
C ALA A 255 -41.21 18.58 -28.48
N PRO A 256 -41.84 18.19 -29.60
CA PRO A 256 -41.16 17.44 -30.64
C PRO A 256 -39.92 18.20 -31.08
N ALA A 257 -38.79 17.49 -31.11
CA ALA A 257 -37.51 18.04 -31.51
C ALA A 257 -37.63 18.69 -32.90
N VAL A 258 -37.63 20.02 -32.94
CA VAL A 258 -37.51 20.76 -34.18
C VAL A 258 -36.09 20.52 -34.70
N THR A 259 -35.98 19.64 -35.69
CA THR A 259 -34.76 19.42 -36.47
C THR A 259 -34.39 20.70 -37.22
N LYS A 260 -33.66 21.60 -36.55
CA LYS A 260 -32.93 22.66 -37.24
C LYS A 260 -31.75 22.01 -37.95
N LYS A 261 -31.84 21.95 -39.28
CA LYS A 261 -30.72 21.60 -40.17
C LYS A 261 -29.47 22.36 -39.70
N PRO A 262 -28.35 21.70 -39.42
CA PRO A 262 -27.12 22.39 -39.06
C PRO A 262 -26.67 23.22 -40.26
N ALA A 263 -26.70 24.54 -40.09
CA ALA A 263 -26.09 25.46 -41.03
C ALA A 263 -24.60 25.11 -41.13
N LYS A 264 -24.13 24.85 -42.35
CA LYS A 264 -22.71 24.65 -42.70
C LYS A 264 -21.90 25.88 -42.28
N LYS A 265 -21.41 25.90 -41.04
CA LYS A 265 -20.34 26.80 -40.63
C LYS A 265 -19.07 26.36 -41.37
N ARG A 266 -18.67 27.13 -42.39
CA ARG A 266 -17.33 27.06 -43.00
C ARG A 266 -16.31 27.19 -41.87
N ARG A 267 -15.67 26.08 -41.50
CA ARG A 267 -14.51 26.07 -40.60
C ARG A 267 -13.40 26.85 -41.29
N LYS A 268 -13.08 28.02 -40.73
CA LYS A 268 -11.86 28.78 -41.06
C LYS A 268 -10.67 27.91 -40.64
N LYS A 269 -9.77 27.65 -41.58
CA LYS A 269 -8.53 26.87 -41.38
C LYS A 269 -7.75 27.51 -40.22
N PRO A 270 -7.47 26.79 -39.11
CA PRO A 270 -6.64 27.32 -38.04
C PRO A 270 -5.25 27.68 -38.60
N ALA A 271 -4.75 28.85 -38.24
CA ALA A 271 -3.36 29.23 -38.49
C ALA A 271 -2.44 28.21 -37.79
N ALA A 272 -1.33 27.88 -38.45
CA ALA A 272 -0.34 26.97 -37.91
C ALA A 272 0.15 27.48 -36.54
N PRO A 273 0.26 26.61 -35.52
CA PRO A 273 0.81 27.01 -34.23
C PRO A 273 2.26 27.50 -34.40
N PRO A 274 2.69 28.49 -33.60
CA PRO A 274 4.08 28.93 -33.60
C PRO A 274 5.00 27.76 -33.26
N ALA A 275 6.17 27.73 -33.90
CA ALA A 275 7.17 26.68 -33.71
C ALA A 275 7.53 26.57 -32.23
N ALA A 276 7.54 25.33 -31.72
CA ALA A 276 7.93 25.04 -30.35
C ALA A 276 9.39 25.50 -30.13
N PRO A 277 9.72 26.11 -28.97
CA PRO A 277 11.08 26.47 -28.64
C PRO A 277 11.96 25.22 -28.61
N ALA A 278 13.20 25.37 -29.09
CA ALA A 278 14.18 24.29 -29.11
C ALA A 278 14.39 23.74 -27.68
N PRO A 279 14.51 22.41 -27.50
CA PRO A 279 14.74 21.82 -26.20
C PRO A 279 16.05 22.35 -25.61
N ALA A 280 16.01 22.75 -24.34
CA ALA A 280 17.21 23.12 -23.59
C ALA A 280 18.20 21.94 -23.58
N PRO A 281 19.53 22.21 -23.63
CA PRO A 281 20.54 21.17 -23.58
C PRO A 281 20.37 20.34 -22.30
N VAL A 282 20.28 19.03 -22.48
CA VAL A 282 20.23 18.06 -21.38
C VAL A 282 21.58 18.08 -20.70
N VAL A 283 21.63 18.65 -19.49
CA VAL A 283 22.80 18.54 -18.60
C VAL A 283 22.83 17.10 -18.11
N VAL A 284 23.76 16.31 -18.65
CA VAL A 284 24.03 14.95 -18.19
C VAL A 284 24.71 15.06 -16.82
N PRO A 285 24.10 14.57 -15.73
CA PRO A 285 24.77 14.55 -14.44
C PRO A 285 26.02 13.66 -14.51
N PRO A 286 27.11 14.03 -13.84
CA PRO A 286 28.31 13.19 -13.79
C PRO A 286 27.96 11.81 -13.21
N PRO A 287 28.66 10.75 -13.65
CA PRO A 287 28.43 9.40 -13.14
C PRO A 287 28.62 9.39 -11.63
N ALA A 288 27.63 8.85 -10.91
CA ALA A 288 27.70 8.66 -9.47
C ALA A 288 28.95 7.82 -9.14
N ALA A 289 29.77 8.32 -8.22
CA ALA A 289 30.91 7.58 -7.71
C ALA A 289 30.46 6.21 -7.20
N ALA A 290 31.17 5.16 -7.60
CA ALA A 290 30.87 3.80 -7.19
C ALA A 290 30.80 3.72 -5.66
N ALA A 291 29.69 3.18 -5.13
CA ALA A 291 29.55 2.93 -3.72
C ALA A 291 30.68 1.99 -3.24
N PRO A 292 31.30 2.25 -2.08
CA PRO A 292 32.33 1.38 -1.55
C PRO A 292 31.78 -0.03 -1.33
N ALA A 293 32.60 -1.03 -1.64
CA ALA A 293 32.24 -2.43 -1.47
C ALA A 293 31.82 -2.71 0.00
N PRO A 294 30.77 -3.51 0.23
CA PRO A 294 30.37 -3.87 1.58
C PRO A 294 31.49 -4.61 2.30
N LEU A 295 31.76 -4.21 3.55
CA LEU A 295 32.73 -4.88 4.40
C LEU A 295 32.31 -6.35 4.63
N PRO A 296 33.27 -7.29 4.71
CA PRO A 296 32.97 -8.67 5.03
C PRO A 296 32.30 -8.76 6.43
N PRO A 297 31.36 -9.69 6.61
CA PRO A 297 30.71 -9.89 7.90
C PRO A 297 31.73 -10.30 8.97
N PRO A 298 31.54 -9.87 10.24
CA PRO A 298 32.41 -10.29 11.33
C PRO A 298 32.33 -11.82 11.53
N PRO A 299 33.42 -12.44 12.00
CA PRO A 299 33.42 -13.87 12.30
C PRO A 299 32.40 -14.21 13.41
N PRO A 300 31.81 -15.42 13.38
CA PRO A 300 30.84 -15.84 14.39
C PRO A 300 31.48 -15.87 15.78
N VAL A 301 30.79 -15.23 16.74
CA VAL A 301 31.16 -15.26 18.16
C VAL A 301 30.89 -16.66 18.70
N ALA A 302 31.90 -17.27 19.34
CA ALA A 302 31.77 -18.58 19.96
C ALA A 302 30.70 -18.56 21.07
N PRO A 303 29.88 -19.61 21.21
CA PRO A 303 28.87 -19.67 22.26
C PRO A 303 29.53 -19.70 23.65
N PRO A 304 28.91 -19.08 24.66
CA PRO A 304 29.40 -19.14 26.03
C PRO A 304 29.33 -20.59 26.54
N VAL A 305 30.42 -20.99 27.21
CA VAL A 305 30.54 -22.27 27.92
C VAL A 305 29.51 -22.27 29.06
N ALA A 306 28.65 -23.29 29.09
CA ALA A 306 27.70 -23.47 30.17
C ALA A 306 28.43 -24.00 31.41
N ASP A 307 28.32 -23.27 32.53
CA ASP A 307 28.72 -23.74 33.85
C ASP A 307 27.65 -24.71 34.37
N ASP A 308 28.02 -26.00 34.47
CA ASP A 308 27.24 -27.02 35.16
C ASP A 308 27.31 -26.77 36.68
N LYS A 309 26.18 -26.41 37.30
CA LYS A 309 25.99 -26.45 38.75
C LYS A 309 25.19 -27.69 39.12
N GLU A 310 25.87 -28.65 39.73
CA GLU A 310 25.28 -29.80 40.43
C GLU A 310 24.53 -29.35 41.69
N ASP A 311 23.24 -29.68 41.78
CA ASP A 311 22.44 -29.65 43.00
C ASP A 311 22.79 -30.87 43.88
N SER A 312 23.41 -30.62 45.04
CA SER A 312 23.55 -31.62 46.11
C SER A 312 22.58 -31.32 47.25
N ALA A 313 21.76 -32.32 47.55
CA ALA A 313 20.76 -32.33 48.61
C ALA A 313 21.37 -32.33 50.03
N ALA A 314 20.71 -31.62 50.95
CA ALA A 314 21.01 -31.56 52.37
C ALA A 314 20.38 -32.74 53.17
N PRO A 315 20.89 -32.99 54.39
CA PRO A 315 19.97 -33.22 55.51
C PRO A 315 20.35 -32.50 56.83
N THR A 316 19.28 -31.99 57.47
CA THR A 316 18.91 -31.83 58.89
C THR A 316 19.95 -31.69 60.04
N GLU A 317 19.72 -30.64 60.86
CA GLU A 317 20.21 -30.20 62.22
C GLU A 317 20.53 -31.26 63.32
N PRO A 318 21.11 -30.93 64.53
CA PRO A 318 21.21 -29.63 65.25
C PRO A 318 22.55 -29.25 65.98
N ALA A 319 22.56 -28.02 66.55
CA ALA A 319 23.53 -27.23 67.36
C ALA A 319 24.23 -27.93 68.58
N PRO A 320 25.27 -27.39 69.30
CA PRO A 320 25.52 -25.96 69.65
C PRO A 320 26.99 -25.44 69.72
N ALA A 321 27.13 -24.12 69.97
CA ALA A 321 28.35 -23.30 70.09
C ALA A 321 29.25 -23.67 71.31
N PRO A 322 30.53 -23.22 71.41
CA PRO A 322 30.82 -21.84 71.90
C PRO A 322 32.16 -21.15 71.48
N LEU A 323 32.17 -19.81 71.65
CA LEU A 323 33.24 -18.90 72.14
C LEU A 323 34.67 -18.84 71.50
N GLY A 324 35.10 -17.61 71.21
CA GLY A 324 36.52 -17.18 71.16
C GLY A 324 36.82 -16.26 69.96
N ALA A 325 36.70 -14.93 70.08
CA ALA A 325 37.72 -13.98 70.55
C ALA A 325 38.94 -13.76 69.59
N THR A 326 39.12 -12.47 69.25
CA THR A 326 40.39 -11.73 69.05
C THR A 326 41.12 -11.68 67.67
N ARG A 327 41.20 -10.42 67.16
CA ARG A 327 42.41 -9.62 66.84
C ARG A 327 42.88 -9.46 65.38
N ALA A 328 43.18 -8.18 65.12
CA ALA A 328 43.81 -7.53 63.97
C ALA A 328 45.13 -8.15 63.43
N ALA A 329 45.41 -7.96 62.14
CA ALA A 329 46.44 -7.04 61.62
C ALA A 329 46.79 -7.31 60.12
N ASN A 330 47.08 -6.22 59.41
CA ASN A 330 47.93 -6.01 58.22
C ASN A 330 48.51 -7.22 57.45
N GLN A 331 48.49 -7.17 56.11
CA GLN A 331 49.67 -6.81 55.29
C GLN A 331 49.38 -6.87 53.78
N ASP A 332 49.88 -5.84 53.08
CA ASP A 332 50.54 -5.81 51.77
C ASP A 332 50.16 -6.83 50.67
N ALA A 333 49.77 -6.31 49.51
CA ALA A 333 50.62 -6.37 48.30
C ALA A 333 49.92 -5.71 47.09
N THR A 334 50.54 -4.65 46.57
CA THR A 334 50.44 -4.24 45.16
C THR A 334 51.55 -4.96 44.38
N PRO A 335 51.42 -5.19 43.06
CA PRO A 335 52.21 -4.35 42.15
C PRO A 335 51.58 -4.02 40.78
N SER A 336 51.73 -2.74 40.40
CA SER A 336 52.42 -2.25 39.18
C SER A 336 51.76 -2.21 37.78
N ARG A 337 51.64 -0.94 37.31
CA ARG A 337 52.07 -0.35 35.99
C ARG A 337 51.17 -0.54 34.73
N PRO A 338 51.34 0.31 33.68
CA PRO A 338 51.75 1.74 33.67
C PRO A 338 50.88 2.65 32.77
N ALA A 339 50.97 3.95 33.04
CA ALA A 339 50.54 5.03 32.15
C ALA A 339 51.65 5.43 31.16
N ALA A 340 51.26 5.85 29.94
CA ALA A 340 52.04 6.63 28.99
C ALA A 340 51.08 7.12 27.89
N ARG A 341 51.19 8.29 27.24
CA ARG A 341 52.01 9.50 27.37
C ARG A 341 51.54 10.37 26.20
N GLU A 342 50.84 11.48 26.45
CA GLU A 342 50.57 12.46 25.40
C GLU A 342 51.87 13.16 24.99
N ARG A 343 52.15 13.23 23.70
CA ARG A 343 53.20 14.07 23.13
C ARG A 343 52.67 14.83 21.93
N SER A 344 52.52 16.13 22.15
CA SER A 344 52.61 17.21 21.17
C SER A 344 53.92 17.11 20.37
N GLY A 345 53.84 17.39 19.06
CA GLY A 345 54.96 17.47 18.15
C GLY A 345 54.55 18.20 16.87
N ASN A 346 55.00 19.44 16.78
CA ASN A 346 54.85 20.39 15.68
C ASN A 346 55.89 20.14 14.56
N LEU A 347 55.68 20.79 13.40
CA LEU A 347 56.65 21.27 12.39
C LEU A 347 56.92 20.42 11.11
N PRO A 348 57.37 21.08 10.00
CA PRO A 348 56.70 21.12 8.69
C PRO A 348 57.53 20.44 7.59
N SER A 349 57.06 20.44 6.33
CA SER A 349 57.92 20.50 5.13
C SER A 349 57.12 20.71 3.84
N ASP A 350 57.60 21.67 3.05
CA ASP A 350 57.33 21.91 1.63
C ASP A 350 57.60 20.67 0.76
N GLY A 351 56.96 20.60 -0.41
CA GLY A 351 57.26 19.59 -1.42
C GLY A 351 56.42 19.68 -2.69
N SER A 352 56.65 20.72 -3.50
CA SER A 352 56.18 20.84 -4.88
C SER A 352 56.83 19.78 -5.79
N VAL A 353 56.05 19.05 -6.59
CA VAL A 353 56.50 18.19 -7.71
C VAL A 353 55.39 18.18 -8.79
N PRO A 354 55.67 17.89 -10.09
CA PRO A 354 55.34 18.79 -11.18
C PRO A 354 54.26 18.23 -12.11
N THR A 355 53.70 19.12 -12.92
CA THR A 355 52.76 18.81 -14.00
C THR A 355 53.51 18.16 -15.17
N GLU A 356 53.12 16.93 -15.52
CA GLU A 356 53.54 16.26 -16.76
C GLU A 356 52.50 16.55 -17.87
N PRO A 357 52.92 16.94 -19.09
CA PRO A 357 52.00 17.20 -20.19
C PRO A 357 51.60 15.92 -20.93
N ALA A 358 50.30 15.78 -21.18
CA ALA A 358 49.74 14.69 -21.98
C ALA A 358 50.21 14.75 -23.44
N PRO A 359 50.47 13.59 -24.09
CA PRO A 359 50.88 13.55 -25.49
C PRO A 359 49.73 13.85 -26.46
N ALA A 360 50.07 14.57 -27.53
CA ALA A 360 49.18 14.89 -28.64
C ALA A 360 48.73 13.63 -29.41
N PRO A 361 47.50 13.60 -29.95
CA PRO A 361 47.05 12.52 -30.83
C PRO A 361 47.66 12.66 -32.23
N PRO A 362 48.06 11.55 -32.89
CA PRO A 362 48.49 11.60 -34.28
C PRO A 362 47.29 11.82 -35.21
N GLY A 363 47.45 12.79 -36.11
CA GLY A 363 46.55 13.01 -37.23
C GLY A 363 46.68 11.94 -38.32
N GLY A 364 45.62 11.80 -39.10
CA GLY A 364 45.53 10.98 -40.31
C GLY A 364 44.06 10.87 -40.71
N ALA A 365 43.52 11.84 -41.45
CA ALA A 365 43.50 11.89 -42.92
C ALA A 365 42.34 11.08 -43.54
N GLY A 366 41.34 11.85 -44.00
CA GLY A 366 40.64 11.61 -45.26
C GLY A 366 39.59 10.51 -45.33
N SER A 367 38.31 10.90 -45.45
CA SER A 367 37.54 10.49 -46.63
C SER A 367 36.31 11.38 -46.81
N ALA A 368 35.97 11.58 -48.08
CA ALA A 368 35.09 12.60 -48.61
C ALA A 368 33.62 12.42 -48.21
N ALA A 369 32.96 13.55 -47.93
CA ALA A 369 31.53 13.69 -48.10
C ALA A 369 31.22 13.93 -49.59
N PRO A 370 30.09 13.40 -50.07
CA PRO A 370 29.24 14.20 -50.94
C PRO A 370 27.91 14.51 -50.27
N GLN A 371 27.52 15.76 -50.43
CA GLN A 371 26.19 16.29 -50.15
C GLN A 371 25.14 15.68 -51.08
N ALA A 372 23.90 15.81 -50.59
CA ALA A 372 22.70 16.14 -51.35
C ALA A 372 21.83 15.01 -51.94
N SER A 373 20.61 15.02 -51.38
CA SER A 373 19.32 14.91 -52.06
C SER A 373 18.92 13.55 -52.65
N SER A 374 17.90 12.97 -52.03
CA SER A 374 16.69 12.62 -52.79
C SER A 374 15.51 12.50 -51.82
N ALA A 375 14.55 13.41 -52.01
CA ALA A 375 13.20 13.23 -51.55
C ALA A 375 12.61 12.02 -52.28
N THR A 376 12.07 11.06 -51.54
CA THR A 376 11.14 10.07 -52.11
C THR A 376 9.87 10.11 -51.29
N ALA A 377 8.78 10.47 -51.99
CA ALA A 377 7.43 10.54 -51.49
C ALA A 377 6.98 9.19 -50.94
N ALA A 378 6.56 9.17 -49.68
CA ALA A 378 5.79 8.07 -49.13
C ALA A 378 4.35 8.18 -49.64
N ASN A 379 4.00 7.24 -50.54
CA ASN A 379 2.64 6.93 -50.95
C ASN A 379 1.88 6.41 -49.72
N VAL A 380 1.07 7.25 -49.08
CA VAL A 380 0.08 6.81 -48.08
C VAL A 380 -1.11 6.25 -48.86
N ARG A 381 -1.14 4.93 -49.01
CA ARG A 381 -2.34 4.21 -49.44
C ARG A 381 -3.32 4.22 -48.27
N ALA A 382 -4.40 4.97 -48.42
CA ALA A 382 -5.54 4.90 -47.52
C ALA A 382 -6.18 3.52 -47.66
N GLU A 383 -6.04 2.68 -46.63
CA GLU A 383 -6.91 1.52 -46.46
C GLU A 383 -8.23 2.02 -45.87
N THR A 384 -9.26 1.95 -46.70
CA THR A 384 -10.65 2.06 -46.30
C THR A 384 -10.98 0.96 -45.30
N MET A 385 -11.46 1.38 -44.12
CA MET A 385 -12.18 0.52 -43.18
C MET A 385 -13.41 -0.03 -43.91
N ASP A 386 -13.36 -1.33 -44.21
CA ASP A 386 -14.50 -2.10 -44.68
C ASP A 386 -15.36 -2.45 -43.46
N ASP A 387 -16.61 -1.98 -43.47
CA ASP A 387 -17.62 -2.29 -42.47
C ASP A 387 -18.02 -3.77 -42.62
N GLY A 388 -17.35 -4.61 -41.84
CA GLY A 388 -17.65 -6.04 -41.72
C GLY A 388 -19.06 -6.27 -41.17
N SER A 389 -20.02 -6.38 -42.09
CA SER A 389 -21.34 -6.97 -41.92
C SER A 389 -21.24 -8.31 -41.17
N VAL A 390 -21.91 -8.38 -40.01
CA VAL A 390 -22.08 -9.62 -39.25
C VAL A 390 -23.10 -10.48 -40.00
N ALA A 391 -22.61 -11.50 -40.71
CA ALA A 391 -23.45 -12.55 -41.28
C ALA A 391 -24.20 -13.25 -40.13
N THR A 392 -25.53 -13.15 -40.18
CA THR A 392 -26.43 -13.85 -39.25
C THR A 392 -26.48 -15.33 -39.67
N GLU A 393 -26.12 -16.22 -38.76
CA GLU A 393 -26.16 -17.67 -38.95
C GLU A 393 -27.63 -18.12 -39.13
N PRO A 394 -27.98 -18.91 -40.16
CA PRO A 394 -29.36 -19.36 -40.36
C PRO A 394 -29.76 -20.36 -39.28
N ALA A 395 -30.98 -20.18 -38.74
CA ALA A 395 -31.56 -21.06 -37.73
C ALA A 395 -31.74 -22.51 -38.26
N PRO A 396 -31.56 -23.53 -37.40
CA PRO A 396 -31.73 -24.92 -37.80
C PRO A 396 -33.19 -25.25 -38.14
N ALA A 397 -33.38 -26.00 -39.23
CA ALA A 397 -34.68 -26.44 -39.70
C ALA A 397 -35.36 -27.39 -38.68
N PRO A 398 -36.70 -27.31 -38.52
CA PRO A 398 -37.43 -28.22 -37.65
C PRO A 398 -37.41 -29.65 -38.19
N PRO A 399 -37.47 -30.67 -37.32
CA PRO A 399 -37.53 -32.07 -37.73
C PRO A 399 -38.82 -32.33 -38.53
N LYS A 400 -38.66 -33.04 -39.65
CA LYS A 400 -39.80 -33.50 -40.46
C LYS A 400 -40.54 -34.65 -39.73
N PRO A 401 -41.87 -34.73 -39.91
CA PRO A 401 -42.72 -35.74 -39.28
C PRO A 401 -42.44 -37.17 -39.78
#